data_AF-A0A831UNZ8-F1
#
_entry.id   AF-A0A831UNZ8-F1
#
_cell.length_a   1.000
_cell.length_b   1.000
_cell.length_c   1.000
_cell.angle_alpha   90.00
_cell.angle_beta   90.00
_cell.angle_gamma   90.00
#
_symmetry.space_group_name_H-M   'P 1'
#
loop_
_entity.id
_entity.type
_entity.pdbx_description
1 polymer ?
#
loop_
_entity_poly.entity_id
_entity_poly.type
_entity_poly.pdbx_seq_one_letter_code
_entity_poly.pdbx_strand_id
1 'polypeptide(L)'
;MRRDTRKSDRTLEDIGTAIEADAVCAQCGMINPEGTLLCKSCGNNLREQRQRRLTTAQPTSASVTESPQAAWLKKALAVLGVLVVIWVLINATRIENFLVTVQVPDASGAEELWKGEERVVYERLLRELDMNPVTEEEINVALKEAPAAGTYDGRYVLVRDGTSSESTRLGAAYAKQHGDKVFFVARLPYDVEIRGKASPVEGGRLEAQDSAGVYIEGGYYIAGGYAERREGNGFTCRGESDYDTLAMFEALAYPVPKLDQFEF
;
A
#
# COMPACT_ATOMS: atom_id res chain seq x y z
N MET A 1 28.52 -98.89 33.01
CA MET A 1 28.02 -99.68 31.87
C MET A 1 26.80 -98.96 31.33
N ARG A 2 26.89 -98.47 30.08
CA ARG A 2 25.82 -98.22 29.08
C ARG A 2 24.49 -97.56 29.53
N ARG A 3 24.27 -96.33 29.03
CA ARG A 3 23.34 -95.94 27.93
C ARG A 3 21.90 -95.71 28.42
N ASP A 4 21.46 -94.46 28.42
CA ASP A 4 20.81 -93.74 27.30
C ASP A 4 19.43 -94.29 26.97
N THR A 5 18.41 -93.45 27.19
CA THR A 5 17.35 -93.22 26.20
C THR A 5 16.73 -91.84 26.42
N ARG A 6 17.06 -90.89 25.53
CA ARG A 6 16.22 -89.73 25.20
C ARG A 6 16.56 -89.39 23.74
N LYS A 7 15.86 -89.94 22.75
CA LYS A 7 14.59 -89.43 22.20
C LYS A 7 14.66 -87.91 22.04
N SER A 8 15.19 -87.50 20.89
CA SER A 8 14.44 -86.86 19.79
C SER A 8 14.31 -85.36 20.04
N ASP A 9 14.39 -84.48 19.07
CA ASP A 9 14.74 -84.46 17.66
C ASP A 9 14.51 -82.98 17.32
N ARG A 10 15.19 -82.49 16.28
CA ARG A 10 15.03 -81.16 15.68
C ARG A 10 15.81 -80.03 16.35
N THR A 11 16.70 -79.54 15.51
CA THR A 11 17.75 -78.55 15.63
C THR A 11 17.27 -77.18 16.11
N LEU A 12 18.17 -76.50 16.82
CA LEU A 12 18.15 -75.11 17.30
C LEU A 12 18.11 -74.05 16.17
N GLU A 13 17.66 -74.42 14.97
CA GLU A 13 17.56 -73.54 13.81
C GLU A 13 16.19 -72.85 13.70
N ASP A 14 15.19 -73.26 14.49
CA ASP A 14 13.83 -72.66 14.48
C ASP A 14 13.61 -71.55 15.54
N ILE A 15 14.65 -71.19 16.31
CA ILE A 15 14.60 -70.01 17.21
C ILE A 15 15.13 -68.76 16.48
N GLY A 16 15.77 -68.93 15.32
CA GLY A 16 16.36 -67.87 14.52
C GLY A 16 15.43 -67.19 13.51
N THR A 17 14.20 -67.67 13.35
CA THR A 17 13.27 -67.27 12.27
C THR A 17 11.87 -66.88 12.76
N ALA A 18 11.66 -66.68 14.06
CA ALA A 18 10.39 -66.17 14.61
C ALA A 18 10.57 -65.01 15.61
N ILE A 19 11.61 -64.20 15.40
CA ILE A 19 11.52 -62.76 15.70
C ILE A 19 11.05 -62.05 14.42
N GLU A 20 9.99 -62.60 13.81
CA GLU A 20 9.19 -61.89 12.79
C GLU A 20 8.41 -60.80 13.51
N ALA A 21 8.48 -59.59 12.99
CA ALA A 21 8.47 -58.37 13.77
C ALA A 21 7.07 -57.79 13.94
N ASP A 22 6.34 -58.28 14.93
CA ASP A 22 5.06 -57.73 15.33
C ASP A 22 5.19 -56.28 15.87
N ALA A 23 4.58 -55.32 15.17
CA ALA A 23 4.62 -53.90 15.52
C ALA A 23 3.53 -53.57 16.56
N VAL A 24 3.91 -53.66 17.83
CA VAL A 24 3.02 -53.30 18.95
C VAL A 24 2.85 -51.78 19.04
N CYS A 25 1.61 -51.31 18.95
CA CYS A 25 1.26 -49.91 19.12
C CYS A 25 1.48 -49.47 20.58
N ALA A 26 2.29 -48.44 20.80
CA ALA A 26 2.55 -47.90 22.14
C ALA A 26 1.33 -47.18 22.75
N GLN A 27 0.36 -46.78 21.93
CA GLN A 27 -0.82 -46.04 22.38
C GLN A 27 -1.97 -46.94 22.83
N CYS A 28 -2.24 -48.05 22.13
CA CYS A 28 -3.36 -48.94 22.45
C CYS A 28 -2.97 -50.40 22.69
N GLY A 29 -1.68 -50.75 22.58
CA GLY A 29 -1.19 -52.11 22.81
C GLY A 29 -1.52 -53.12 21.70
N MET A 30 -2.25 -52.72 20.65
CA MET A 30 -2.59 -53.62 19.55
C MET A 30 -1.36 -54.04 18.76
N ILE A 31 -1.29 -55.34 18.46
CA ILE A 31 -0.28 -55.95 17.61
C ILE A 31 -0.69 -55.75 16.14
N ASN A 32 0.23 -55.20 15.34
CA ASN A 32 0.02 -54.94 13.91
C ASN A 32 1.09 -55.68 13.10
N PRO A 33 0.75 -56.14 11.88
CA PRO A 33 1.73 -56.76 10.99
C PRO A 33 2.91 -55.82 10.71
N GLU A 34 4.07 -56.41 10.44
CA GLU A 34 5.26 -55.68 10.00
C GLU A 34 4.99 -54.83 8.74
N GLY A 35 5.73 -53.73 8.59
CA GLY A 35 5.51 -52.77 7.50
C GLY A 35 4.28 -51.86 7.61
N THR A 36 3.32 -52.12 8.50
CA THR A 36 2.13 -51.27 8.68
C THR A 36 2.50 -49.87 9.19
N LEU A 37 2.06 -48.81 8.48
CA LEU A 37 2.34 -47.41 8.84
C LEU A 37 1.45 -46.89 9.98
N LEU A 38 0.20 -47.34 10.04
CA LEU A 38 -0.81 -46.86 10.99
C LEU A 38 -1.44 -48.03 11.74
N CYS A 39 -1.70 -47.87 13.04
CA CYS A 39 -2.38 -48.89 13.83
C CYS A 39 -3.83 -49.05 13.38
N LYS A 40 -4.24 -50.29 13.06
CA LYS A 40 -5.60 -50.59 12.56
C LYS A 40 -6.72 -50.28 13.56
N SER A 41 -6.41 -50.14 14.85
CA SER A 41 -7.41 -49.93 15.90
C SER A 41 -7.52 -48.50 16.39
N CYS A 42 -6.42 -47.74 16.41
CA CYS A 42 -6.43 -46.37 16.95
C CYS A 42 -5.85 -45.31 16.01
N GLY A 43 -5.35 -45.71 14.83
CA GLY A 43 -4.78 -44.78 13.85
C GLY A 43 -3.38 -44.25 14.18
N ASN A 44 -2.76 -44.67 15.29
CA ASN A 44 -1.42 -44.20 15.68
C ASN A 44 -0.35 -44.54 14.62
N ASN A 45 0.60 -43.64 14.39
CA ASN A 45 1.68 -43.82 13.42
C ASN A 45 2.82 -44.68 13.98
N LEU A 46 2.90 -45.91 13.49
CA LEU A 46 3.87 -46.90 13.95
C LEU A 46 5.28 -46.62 13.39
N ARG A 47 5.39 -45.93 12.26
CA ARG A 47 6.69 -45.52 11.69
C ARG A 47 7.37 -44.50 12.58
N GLU A 48 6.62 -43.48 13.01
CA GLU A 48 7.12 -42.45 13.91
C GLU A 48 7.48 -43.03 15.29
N GLN A 49 6.64 -43.94 15.81
CA GLN A 49 6.93 -44.65 17.06
C GLN A 49 8.26 -45.41 17.00
N ARG A 50 8.59 -46.06 15.88
CA ARG A 50 9.88 -46.75 15.68
C ARG A 50 11.05 -45.77 15.66
N GLN A 51 10.89 -44.63 14.97
CA GLN A 51 11.92 -43.58 14.94
C GLN A 51 12.21 -43.05 16.34
N ARG A 52 11.18 -42.74 17.13
CA ARG A 52 11.35 -42.25 18.51
C ARG A 52 12.10 -43.26 19.39
N ARG A 53 11.83 -44.56 19.27
CA ARG A 53 12.58 -45.60 20.00
C ARG A 53 14.07 -45.63 19.63
N LEU A 54 14.40 -45.39 18.35
CA LEU A 54 15.78 -45.29 17.90
C LEU A 54 16.47 -44.03 18.45
N THR A 55 15.74 -42.91 18.59
CA THR A 55 16.28 -41.67 19.14
C THR A 55 16.45 -41.71 20.67
N THR A 56 15.58 -42.43 21.39
CA THR A 56 15.64 -42.55 22.86
C THR A 56 16.69 -43.55 23.36
N ALA A 57 17.21 -44.43 22.51
CA ALA A 57 18.17 -45.47 22.91
C ALA A 57 19.65 -45.01 23.04
N GLN A 58 19.93 -43.71 22.98
CA GLN A 58 21.29 -43.20 23.16
C GLN A 58 21.53 -42.76 24.61
N PRO A 59 22.44 -43.42 25.37
CA PRO A 59 22.64 -43.13 26.78
C PRO A 59 23.27 -41.75 26.99
N THR A 60 22.69 -41.04 27.97
CA THR A 60 23.13 -39.78 28.53
C THR A 60 24.55 -39.85 29.09
N SER A 61 25.50 -39.20 28.43
CA SER A 61 26.65 -38.53 29.07
C SER A 61 27.34 -37.62 28.05
N ALA A 62 26.74 -36.45 27.81
CA ALA A 62 27.47 -35.32 27.26
C ALA A 62 27.23 -34.15 28.20
N SER A 63 28.24 -33.84 29.01
CA SER A 63 28.36 -32.54 29.64
C SER A 63 28.21 -31.49 28.54
N VAL A 64 27.10 -30.74 28.56
CA VAL A 64 26.90 -29.59 27.69
C VAL A 64 27.88 -28.54 28.17
N THR A 65 29.10 -28.56 27.62
CA THR A 65 29.97 -27.40 27.65
C THR A 65 29.23 -26.33 26.85
N GLU A 66 28.58 -25.38 27.53
CA GLU A 66 28.00 -24.21 26.86
C GLU A 66 29.11 -23.62 25.99
N SER A 67 28.90 -23.61 24.68
CA SER A 67 29.86 -22.95 23.79
C SER A 67 29.89 -21.47 24.19
N PRO A 68 31.08 -20.84 24.25
CA PRO A 68 31.20 -19.43 24.61
C PRO A 68 30.37 -18.52 23.69
N GLN A 69 30.08 -18.99 22.46
CA GLN A 69 29.23 -18.32 21.49
C GLN A 69 27.74 -18.29 21.90
N ALA A 70 27.20 -19.36 22.49
CA ALA A 70 25.81 -19.39 22.94
C ALA A 70 25.58 -18.51 24.17
N ALA A 71 26.55 -18.43 25.09
CA ALA A 71 26.50 -17.54 26.24
C ALA A 71 26.62 -16.06 25.84
N TRP A 72 27.46 -15.74 24.84
CA TRP A 72 27.57 -14.39 24.30
C TRP A 72 26.29 -13.94 23.57
N LEU A 73 25.67 -14.83 22.78
CA LEU A 73 24.44 -14.50 22.06
C LEU A 73 23.28 -14.20 23.00
N LYS A 74 23.12 -14.97 24.09
CA LYS A 74 22.11 -14.71 25.13
C LYS A 74 22.33 -13.34 25.81
N LYS A 75 23.58 -12.98 26.10
CA LYS A 75 23.92 -11.67 26.68
C LYS A 75 23.68 -10.52 25.68
N ALA A 76 24.04 -10.71 24.42
CA ALA A 76 23.81 -9.73 23.36
C ALA A 76 22.31 -9.48 23.15
N LEU A 77 21.48 -10.53 23.19
CA LEU A 77 20.02 -10.42 23.10
C LEU A 77 19.42 -9.67 24.30
N ALA A 78 19.90 -9.94 25.51
CA ALA A 78 19.44 -9.23 26.71
C ALA A 78 19.80 -7.74 26.65
N VAL A 79 21.02 -7.42 26.22
CA VAL A 79 21.46 -6.03 26.02
C VAL A 79 20.65 -5.36 24.90
N LEU A 80 20.39 -6.05 23.79
CA LEU A 80 19.58 -5.52 22.70
C LEU A 80 18.14 -5.25 23.15
N GLY A 81 17.54 -6.15 23.94
CA GLY A 81 16.22 -5.91 24.52
C GLY A 81 16.18 -4.67 25.42
N VAL A 82 17.17 -4.50 26.28
CA VAL A 82 17.30 -3.29 27.13
C VAL A 82 17.50 -2.04 26.28
N LEU A 83 18.34 -2.11 25.25
CA LEU A 83 18.56 -0.99 24.33
C LEU A 83 17.30 -0.63 23.55
N VAL A 84 16.48 -1.61 23.13
CA VAL A 84 15.19 -1.36 22.48
C VAL A 84 14.23 -0.67 23.43
N VAL A 85 14.13 -1.10 24.69
CA VAL A 85 13.28 -0.45 25.70
C VAL A 85 13.74 0.98 25.98
N ILE A 86 15.05 1.20 26.12
CA ILE A 86 15.62 2.54 26.29
C ILE A 86 15.39 3.39 25.05
N TRP A 87 15.55 2.83 23.84
CA TRP A 87 15.28 3.52 22.59
C TRP A 87 13.81 3.93 22.48
N VAL A 88 12.87 3.06 22.88
CA VAL A 88 11.44 3.37 22.94
C VAL A 88 11.16 4.47 23.96
N LEU A 89 11.76 4.43 25.15
CA LEU A 89 11.56 5.47 26.17
C LEU A 89 12.13 6.83 25.76
N ILE A 90 13.29 6.86 25.08
CA ILE A 90 13.89 8.09 24.54
C ILE A 90 13.11 8.61 23.33
N ASN A 91 12.54 7.73 22.50
CA ASN A 91 11.71 8.10 21.35
C ASN A 91 10.21 8.19 21.70
N ALA A 92 9.79 8.02 22.96
CA ALA A 92 8.38 8.05 23.35
C ALA A 92 7.74 9.40 23.00
N THR A 93 8.50 10.49 23.10
CA THR A 93 8.09 11.83 22.67
C THR A 93 7.87 11.95 21.15
N ARG A 94 8.48 11.08 20.32
CA ARG A 94 8.17 10.97 18.87
C ARG A 94 6.93 10.13 18.59
N ILE A 95 6.62 9.16 19.46
CA ILE A 95 5.46 8.26 19.27
C ILE A 95 4.16 8.96 19.66
N GLU A 96 4.17 9.83 20.67
CA GLU A 96 3.02 10.68 21.01
C GLU A 96 2.64 11.62 19.85
N ASN A 97 3.63 12.15 19.11
CA ASN A 97 3.37 12.95 17.91
C ASN A 97 2.78 12.13 16.75
N PHE A 98 3.02 10.81 16.68
CA PHE A 98 2.51 9.92 15.62
C PHE A 98 1.04 9.50 15.83
N LEU A 99 0.56 9.47 17.08
CA LEU A 99 -0.85 9.19 17.39
C LEU A 99 -1.72 10.45 17.37
N VAL A 100 -1.13 11.63 17.57
CA VAL A 100 -1.84 12.92 17.46
C VAL A 100 -1.92 13.42 16.00
N THR A 101 -1.01 13.01 15.11
CA THR A 101 -1.06 13.40 13.69
C THR A 101 -2.17 12.75 12.87
N VAL A 102 -2.86 11.73 13.40
CA VAL A 102 -4.04 11.15 12.72
C VAL A 102 -5.28 12.06 12.85
N GLN A 103 -5.24 13.10 13.71
CA GLN A 103 -6.42 13.92 14.01
C GLN A 103 -6.25 15.42 13.76
N VAL A 104 -5.12 15.86 13.22
CA VAL A 104 -4.96 17.23 12.73
C VAL A 104 -4.32 17.14 11.35
N PRO A 105 -5.06 17.42 10.25
CA PRO A 105 -4.43 17.62 8.96
C PRO A 105 -3.44 18.77 9.13
N ASP A 106 -2.16 18.43 9.03
CA ASP A 106 -1.08 19.37 9.22
C ASP A 106 -1.17 20.35 8.04
N ALA A 107 -1.68 21.56 8.27
CA ALA A 107 -1.74 22.63 7.27
C ALA A 107 -0.35 22.89 6.61
N SER A 108 0.72 22.42 7.26
CA SER A 108 2.09 22.36 6.75
C SER A 108 2.20 21.70 5.36
N GLY A 109 1.38 20.68 5.06
CA GLY A 109 1.43 19.98 3.77
C GLY A 109 0.96 20.85 2.60
N ALA A 110 -0.15 21.57 2.78
CA ALA A 110 -0.70 22.44 1.73
C ALA A 110 0.17 23.68 1.53
N GLU A 111 0.67 24.28 2.61
CA GLU A 111 1.52 25.48 2.56
C GLU A 111 2.77 25.30 1.69
N GLU A 112 3.28 24.08 1.55
CA GLU A 112 4.43 23.76 0.69
C GLU A 112 4.19 24.17 -0.77
N LEU A 113 2.94 24.12 -1.27
CA LEU A 113 2.61 24.55 -2.64
C LEU A 113 2.70 26.08 -2.83
N TRP A 114 2.67 26.85 -1.73
CA TRP A 114 2.76 28.31 -1.72
C TRP A 114 4.07 28.84 -1.20
N LYS A 115 4.80 28.09 -0.36
CA LYS A 115 6.02 28.56 0.30
C LYS A 115 7.25 27.69 -0.03
N GLY A 116 7.02 26.49 -0.55
CA GLY A 116 8.04 25.50 -0.86
C GLY A 116 8.80 25.73 -2.16
N GLU A 117 9.59 24.74 -2.54
CA GLU A 117 10.46 24.80 -3.73
C GLU A 117 9.66 24.87 -5.03
N GLU A 118 8.56 24.11 -5.12
CA GLU A 118 7.70 24.04 -6.31
C GLU A 118 6.85 25.30 -6.51
N ARG A 119 6.80 26.22 -5.53
CA ARG A 119 6.08 27.51 -5.62
C ARG A 119 6.36 28.26 -6.92
N VAL A 120 7.62 28.25 -7.37
CA VAL A 120 8.05 28.97 -8.59
C VAL A 120 7.35 28.43 -9.84
N VAL A 121 7.02 27.14 -9.87
CA VAL A 121 6.25 26.52 -10.96
C VAL A 121 4.83 27.07 -10.95
N TYR A 122 4.15 27.03 -9.81
CA TYR A 122 2.77 27.49 -9.68
C TYR A 122 2.61 28.99 -9.94
N GLU A 123 3.53 29.81 -9.44
CA GLU A 123 3.52 31.26 -9.72
C GLU A 123 3.69 31.58 -11.19
N ARG A 124 4.46 30.78 -11.92
CA ARG A 124 4.57 30.93 -13.37
C ARG A 124 3.24 30.61 -14.04
N LEU A 125 2.59 29.51 -13.67
CA LEU A 125 1.30 29.14 -14.25
C LEU A 125 0.21 30.17 -13.94
N LEU A 126 0.17 30.70 -12.72
CA LEU A 126 -0.76 31.76 -12.33
C LEU A 126 -0.49 33.05 -13.12
N ARG A 127 0.78 33.42 -13.28
CA ARG A 127 1.14 34.59 -14.09
C ARG A 127 0.69 34.43 -15.54
N GLU A 128 0.85 33.25 -16.14
CA GLU A 128 0.35 32.98 -17.49
C GLU A 128 -1.18 33.13 -17.57
N LEU A 129 -1.90 32.64 -16.56
CA LEU A 129 -3.36 32.76 -16.47
C LEU A 129 -3.82 34.22 -16.29
N ASP A 130 -3.11 34.98 -15.44
CA ASP A 130 -3.41 36.39 -15.14
C ASP A 130 -3.09 37.30 -16.34
N MET A 131 -2.00 37.03 -17.07
CA MET A 131 -1.63 37.78 -18.27
C MET A 131 -2.55 37.47 -19.46
N ASN A 132 -3.16 36.28 -19.50
CA ASN A 132 -4.00 35.81 -20.59
C ASN A 132 -5.37 35.33 -20.06
N PRO A 133 -6.17 36.23 -19.46
CA PRO A 133 -7.44 35.84 -18.87
C PRO A 133 -8.36 35.22 -19.91
N VAL A 134 -9.14 34.21 -19.50
CA VAL A 134 -10.12 33.57 -20.40
C VAL A 134 -11.27 34.53 -20.65
N THR A 135 -11.46 34.90 -21.91
CA THR A 135 -12.49 35.85 -22.38
C THR A 135 -13.86 35.17 -22.59
N GLU A 136 -14.94 35.94 -22.60
CA GLU A 136 -16.30 35.39 -22.82
C GLU A 136 -16.45 34.71 -24.19
N GLU A 137 -15.78 35.23 -25.23
CA GLU A 137 -15.80 34.61 -26.55
C GLU A 137 -15.10 33.25 -26.54
N GLU A 138 -13.93 33.17 -25.91
CA GLU A 138 -13.20 31.92 -25.72
C GLU A 138 -14.00 30.89 -24.93
N ILE A 139 -14.78 31.31 -23.93
CA ILE A 139 -15.68 30.43 -23.17
C ILE A 139 -16.77 29.88 -24.08
N ASN A 140 -17.43 30.74 -24.86
CA ASN A 140 -18.47 30.32 -25.78
C ASN A 140 -17.97 29.31 -26.82
N VAL A 141 -16.75 29.48 -27.31
CA VAL A 141 -16.09 28.53 -28.21
C VAL A 141 -15.76 27.24 -27.46
N ALA A 142 -15.10 27.32 -26.29
CA ALA A 142 -14.68 26.15 -25.51
C ALA A 142 -15.86 25.24 -25.09
N LEU A 143 -17.03 25.82 -24.82
CA LEU A 143 -18.24 25.07 -24.47
C LEU A 143 -18.91 24.40 -25.68
N LYS A 144 -18.68 24.89 -26.90
CA LYS A 144 -19.30 24.38 -28.14
C LYS A 144 -18.40 23.44 -28.92
N GLU A 145 -17.10 23.72 -28.94
CA GLU A 145 -16.12 23.00 -29.73
C GLU A 145 -15.34 22.02 -28.87
N ALA A 146 -15.07 20.83 -29.41
CA ALA A 146 -14.10 19.90 -28.85
C ALA A 146 -12.74 20.17 -29.51
N PRO A 147 -11.76 20.79 -28.82
CA PRO A 147 -10.41 20.78 -29.33
C PRO A 147 -9.94 19.34 -29.49
N ALA A 148 -9.10 19.13 -30.50
CA ALA A 148 -8.53 17.83 -30.78
C ALA A 148 -7.89 17.21 -29.52
N ALA A 149 -8.04 15.90 -29.37
CA ALA A 149 -7.34 15.15 -28.33
C ALA A 149 -5.84 15.45 -28.43
N GLY A 150 -5.33 16.17 -27.43
CA GLY A 150 -3.97 16.65 -27.38
C GLY A 150 -3.39 16.55 -25.97
N THR A 151 -2.38 17.36 -25.72
CA THR A 151 -1.73 17.52 -24.41
C THR A 151 -2.69 18.09 -23.36
N TYR A 152 -2.31 17.99 -22.07
CA TYR A 152 -2.98 18.68 -20.96
C TYR A 152 -2.62 20.17 -20.86
N ASP A 153 -1.83 20.68 -21.80
CA ASP A 153 -1.31 22.03 -21.78
C ASP A 153 -2.35 23.06 -22.22
N GLY A 154 -2.57 24.07 -21.38
CA GLY A 154 -3.32 25.26 -21.76
C GLY A 154 -4.20 25.83 -20.66
N ARG A 155 -5.02 26.80 -21.07
CA ARG A 155 -6.05 27.41 -20.24
C ARG A 155 -7.32 26.57 -20.28
N TYR A 156 -8.06 26.58 -19.18
CA TYR A 156 -9.32 25.89 -19.03
C TYR A 156 -10.34 26.85 -18.41
N VAL A 157 -11.59 26.78 -18.86
CA VAL A 157 -12.72 27.38 -18.14
C VAL A 157 -13.33 26.32 -17.22
N LEU A 158 -13.56 26.69 -15.97
CA LEU A 158 -14.22 25.85 -14.98
C LEU A 158 -15.68 26.27 -14.88
N VAL A 159 -16.60 25.31 -15.02
CA VAL A 159 -18.05 25.52 -14.90
C VAL A 159 -18.68 24.46 -14.01
N ARG A 160 -19.79 24.79 -13.36
CA ARG A 160 -20.65 23.83 -12.67
C ARG A 160 -21.69 23.32 -13.65
N ASP A 161 -21.91 22.02 -13.66
CA ASP A 161 -23.01 21.42 -14.42
C ASP A 161 -24.35 21.91 -13.85
N GLY A 162 -25.15 22.56 -14.68
CA GLY A 162 -26.45 23.10 -14.32
C GLY A 162 -27.56 22.18 -14.79
N THR A 163 -28.63 22.03 -14.00
CA THR A 163 -29.85 21.31 -14.44
C THR A 163 -30.63 22.10 -15.50
N SER A 164 -30.36 23.40 -15.64
CA SER A 164 -30.82 24.26 -16.72
C SER A 164 -29.68 24.55 -17.69
N SER A 165 -30.01 24.88 -18.94
CA SER A 165 -29.09 25.11 -20.08
C SER A 165 -28.03 26.22 -19.89
N GLU A 166 -27.84 26.75 -18.68
CA GLU A 166 -26.84 27.75 -18.31
C GLU A 166 -25.87 27.13 -17.31
N SER A 167 -24.71 26.67 -17.80
CA SER A 167 -23.59 26.26 -16.95
C SER A 167 -23.10 27.48 -16.15
N THR A 168 -23.01 27.35 -14.82
CA THR A 168 -22.52 28.45 -13.97
C THR A 168 -21.00 28.50 -14.03
N ARG A 169 -20.42 29.64 -14.42
CA ARG A 169 -18.96 29.84 -14.42
C ARG A 169 -18.42 29.78 -12.99
N LEU A 170 -17.48 28.87 -12.75
CA LEU A 170 -16.76 28.73 -11.49
C LEU A 170 -15.43 29.46 -11.50
N GLY A 171 -14.74 29.55 -12.64
CA GLY A 171 -13.45 30.22 -12.70
C GLY A 171 -12.64 29.81 -13.92
N ALA A 172 -11.32 29.91 -13.81
CA ALA A 172 -10.40 29.50 -14.86
C ALA A 172 -9.19 28.76 -14.27
N ALA A 173 -8.57 27.91 -15.06
CA ALA A 173 -7.39 27.16 -14.69
C ALA A 173 -6.34 27.19 -15.80
N TYR A 174 -5.10 26.88 -15.42
CA TYR A 174 -4.00 26.66 -16.35
C TYR A 174 -3.31 25.36 -15.96
N ALA A 175 -3.08 24.48 -16.93
CA ALA A 175 -2.34 23.25 -16.74
C ALA A 175 -1.16 23.16 -17.71
N LYS A 176 -0.08 22.50 -17.25
CA LYS A 176 1.15 22.31 -17.99
C LYS A 176 1.75 20.95 -17.67
N GLN A 177 1.97 20.15 -18.71
CA GLN A 177 2.62 18.86 -18.60
C GLN A 177 4.15 19.01 -18.61
N HIS A 178 4.78 18.40 -17.62
CA HIS A 178 6.22 18.29 -17.48
C HIS A 178 6.58 16.83 -17.17
N GLY A 179 7.06 16.11 -18.18
CA GLY A 179 7.33 14.68 -18.06
C GLY A 179 6.05 13.87 -17.84
N ASP A 180 6.02 13.09 -16.77
CA ASP A 180 4.90 12.25 -16.34
C ASP A 180 3.92 12.99 -15.41
N LYS A 181 4.13 14.28 -15.15
CA LYS A 181 3.27 15.09 -14.27
C LYS A 181 2.60 16.22 -15.03
N VAL A 182 1.39 16.57 -14.60
CA VAL A 182 0.65 17.75 -15.03
C VAL A 182 0.56 18.69 -13.84
N PHE A 183 1.25 19.82 -13.91
CA PHE A 183 1.13 20.89 -12.92
C PHE A 183 -0.05 21.78 -13.30
N PHE A 184 -0.85 22.16 -12.33
CA PHE A 184 -2.03 22.97 -12.56
C PHE A 184 -2.25 24.01 -11.48
N VAL A 185 -2.91 25.08 -11.87
CA VAL A 185 -3.44 26.12 -10.98
C VAL A 185 -4.85 26.48 -11.40
N ALA A 186 -5.70 26.87 -10.46
CA ALA A 186 -7.01 27.43 -10.75
C ALA A 186 -7.29 28.66 -9.89
N ARG A 187 -8.03 29.60 -10.46
CA ARG A 187 -8.51 30.81 -9.81
C ARG A 187 -10.03 30.84 -9.88
N LEU A 188 -10.64 30.85 -8.71
CA LEU A 188 -12.08 30.90 -8.51
C LEU A 188 -12.46 32.26 -7.86
N PRO A 189 -13.74 32.66 -7.87
CA PRO A 189 -14.23 33.82 -7.15
C PRO A 189 -13.88 33.79 -5.66
N TYR A 190 -13.99 34.96 -5.02
CA TYR A 190 -13.74 35.14 -3.58
C TYR A 190 -12.31 34.76 -3.15
N ASP A 191 -11.33 35.02 -4.03
CA ASP A 191 -9.90 34.82 -3.77
C ASP A 191 -9.53 33.37 -3.46
N VAL A 192 -10.25 32.42 -4.06
CA VAL A 192 -9.96 30.99 -3.93
C VAL A 192 -8.95 30.57 -5.01
N GLU A 193 -7.87 29.96 -4.58
CA GLU A 193 -6.79 29.49 -5.44
C GLU A 193 -6.51 28.01 -5.21
N ILE A 194 -6.44 27.23 -6.29
CA ILE A 194 -6.10 25.81 -6.22
C ILE A 194 -4.75 25.63 -6.89
N ARG A 195 -3.85 24.86 -6.28
CA ARG A 195 -2.57 24.44 -6.85
C ARG A 195 -2.45 22.94 -6.75
N GLY A 196 -1.74 22.32 -7.69
CA GLY A 196 -1.38 20.92 -7.53
C GLY A 196 -0.64 20.31 -8.70
N LYS A 197 -0.23 19.07 -8.51
CA LYS A 197 0.35 18.24 -9.56
C LYS A 197 -0.43 16.93 -9.66
N ALA A 198 -0.77 16.53 -10.87
CA ALA A 198 -1.48 15.30 -11.15
C ALA A 198 -0.64 14.36 -12.00
N SER A 199 -0.87 13.07 -11.86
CA SER A 199 -0.25 12.04 -12.70
C SER A 199 -1.29 11.50 -13.69
N PRO A 200 -0.99 11.41 -14.99
CA PRO A 200 -1.84 10.69 -15.94
C PRO A 200 -1.86 9.20 -15.61
N VAL A 201 -3.07 8.65 -15.56
CA VAL A 201 -3.32 7.21 -15.42
C VAL A 201 -3.99 6.68 -16.69
N GLU A 202 -4.11 5.35 -16.79
CA GLU A 202 -4.75 4.69 -17.92
C GLU A 202 -6.20 5.18 -18.11
N GLY A 203 -6.67 5.27 -19.36
CA GLY A 203 -8.01 5.80 -19.66
C GLY A 203 -8.11 7.33 -19.74
N GLY A 204 -6.99 8.06 -19.67
CA GLY A 204 -6.99 9.52 -19.86
C GLY A 204 -7.48 10.31 -18.65
N ARG A 205 -7.43 9.70 -17.47
CA ARG A 205 -7.69 10.32 -16.18
C ARG A 205 -6.40 10.90 -15.60
N LEU A 206 -6.51 12.02 -14.89
CA LEU A 206 -5.45 12.64 -14.10
C LEU A 206 -5.78 12.45 -12.62
N GLU A 207 -4.80 12.05 -11.81
CA GLU A 207 -4.97 11.87 -10.36
C GLU A 207 -4.01 12.77 -9.58
N ALA A 208 -4.54 13.56 -8.66
CA ALA A 208 -3.82 14.40 -7.74
C ALA A 208 -4.17 14.00 -6.30
N GLN A 209 -3.70 12.83 -5.88
CA GLN A 209 -3.90 12.35 -4.51
C GLN A 209 -2.81 12.92 -3.61
N ASP A 210 -3.22 13.66 -2.57
CA ASP A 210 -2.34 14.33 -1.60
C ASP A 210 -1.28 15.24 -2.24
N SER A 211 -1.55 15.74 -3.45
CA SER A 211 -0.61 16.51 -4.26
C SER A 211 -1.25 17.80 -4.79
N ALA A 212 -2.37 18.20 -4.20
CA ALA A 212 -3.04 19.46 -4.44
C ALA A 212 -3.35 20.16 -3.12
N GLY A 213 -3.69 21.44 -3.22
CA GLY A 213 -4.10 22.25 -2.10
C GLY A 213 -5.00 23.38 -2.57
N VAL A 214 -5.77 23.91 -1.64
CA VAL A 214 -6.61 25.09 -1.84
C VAL A 214 -6.23 26.16 -0.83
N TYR A 215 -6.10 27.39 -1.32
CA TYR A 215 -6.09 28.59 -0.51
C TYR A 215 -7.49 29.19 -0.55
N ILE A 216 -8.10 29.37 0.62
CA ILE A 216 -9.45 29.91 0.80
C ILE A 216 -9.52 30.60 2.15
N GLU A 217 -10.16 31.78 2.20
CA GLU A 217 -10.38 32.55 3.44
C GLU A 217 -9.10 32.83 4.26
N GLY A 218 -7.94 32.93 3.60
CA GLY A 218 -6.66 33.18 4.25
C GLY A 218 -5.95 31.94 4.81
N GLY A 219 -6.53 30.75 4.66
CA GLY A 219 -5.96 29.47 5.07
C GLY A 219 -5.51 28.61 3.90
N TYR A 220 -4.58 27.69 4.16
CA TYR A 220 -4.11 26.67 3.22
C TYR A 220 -4.60 25.30 3.67
N TYR A 221 -5.25 24.58 2.78
CA TYR A 221 -5.86 23.28 3.07
C TYR A 221 -5.40 22.26 2.05
N ILE A 222 -5.13 21.04 2.51
CA ILE A 222 -4.80 19.94 1.61
C ILE A 222 -6.03 19.65 0.76
N ALA A 223 -5.80 19.32 -0.50
CA ALA A 223 -6.83 18.91 -1.42
C ALA A 223 -6.37 17.70 -2.23
N GLY A 224 -7.33 16.88 -2.62
CA GLY A 224 -7.10 15.71 -3.46
C GLY A 224 -8.20 15.59 -4.51
N GLY A 225 -7.93 14.87 -5.58
CA GLY A 225 -8.96 14.63 -6.58
C GLY A 225 -8.49 14.01 -7.87
N TYR A 226 -9.40 14.00 -8.84
CA TYR A 226 -9.12 13.51 -10.18
C TYR A 226 -9.85 14.33 -11.25
N ALA A 227 -9.30 14.33 -12.45
CA ALA A 227 -9.95 14.86 -13.65
C ALA A 227 -10.07 13.74 -14.68
N GLU A 228 -11.29 13.40 -15.06
CA GLU A 228 -11.60 12.33 -16.01
C GLU A 228 -12.08 12.92 -17.33
N ARG A 229 -11.49 12.46 -18.45
CA ARG A 229 -11.87 12.93 -19.78
C ARG A 229 -13.29 12.48 -20.12
N ARG A 230 -14.12 13.40 -20.61
CA ARG A 230 -15.49 13.12 -21.03
C ARG A 230 -15.59 12.73 -22.50
N GLU A 231 -16.64 11.98 -22.85
CA GLU A 231 -17.06 11.83 -24.25
C GLU A 231 -17.53 13.19 -24.78
N GLY A 232 -16.86 13.71 -25.81
CA GLY A 232 -17.06 15.08 -26.33
C GLY A 232 -15.86 15.97 -26.02
N ASN A 233 -16.02 16.92 -25.10
CA ASN A 233 -14.97 17.85 -24.69
C ASN A 233 -14.87 17.99 -23.16
N GLY A 234 -13.65 18.23 -22.70
CA GLY A 234 -13.35 18.63 -21.34
C GLY A 234 -13.16 17.47 -20.38
N PHE A 235 -13.12 17.84 -19.11
CA PHE A 235 -12.90 16.93 -18.00
C PHE A 235 -14.01 17.10 -16.97
N THR A 236 -14.45 15.99 -16.40
CA THR A 236 -15.14 16.00 -15.11
C THR A 236 -14.08 16.00 -14.03
N CYS A 237 -14.01 17.09 -13.27
CA CYS A 237 -13.11 17.24 -12.14
C CYS A 237 -13.88 17.00 -10.85
N ARG A 238 -13.36 16.12 -10.00
CA ARG A 238 -13.85 15.91 -8.64
C ARG A 238 -12.72 16.06 -7.65
N GLY A 239 -13.01 16.73 -6.55
CA GLY A 239 -12.03 16.91 -5.49
C GLY A 239 -12.65 17.04 -4.11
N GLU A 240 -11.80 16.83 -3.13
CA GLU A 240 -12.07 16.93 -1.70
C GLU A 240 -10.98 17.80 -1.06
N SER A 241 -11.28 18.38 0.10
CA SER A 241 -10.32 19.20 0.84
C SER A 241 -10.59 19.17 2.34
N ASP A 242 -9.53 19.34 3.12
CA ASP A 242 -9.62 19.48 4.58
C ASP A 242 -10.31 20.77 5.04
N TYR A 243 -10.59 21.70 4.12
CA TYR A 243 -11.44 22.86 4.41
C TYR A 243 -12.87 22.44 4.80
N ASP A 244 -13.43 21.47 4.07
CA ASP A 244 -14.72 20.85 4.36
C ASP A 244 -14.64 19.36 4.05
N THR A 245 -14.35 18.58 5.09
CA THR A 245 -14.11 17.13 5.00
C THR A 245 -15.35 16.31 4.65
N LEU A 246 -16.53 16.92 4.67
CA LEU A 246 -17.79 16.27 4.29
C LEU A 246 -18.21 16.62 2.86
N ALA A 247 -17.59 17.64 2.26
CA ALA A 247 -17.94 18.11 0.92
C ALA A 247 -17.12 17.42 -0.17
N MET A 248 -17.83 17.00 -1.21
CA MET A 248 -17.25 16.65 -2.51
C MET A 248 -17.52 17.81 -3.47
N PHE A 249 -16.47 18.34 -4.08
CA PHE A 249 -16.56 19.40 -5.07
C PHE A 249 -16.51 18.82 -6.48
N GLU A 250 -17.36 19.33 -7.36
CA GLU A 250 -17.40 18.93 -8.76
C GLU A 250 -17.38 20.16 -9.68
N ALA A 251 -16.60 20.05 -10.75
CA ALA A 251 -16.51 21.05 -11.80
C ALA A 251 -16.28 20.37 -13.15
N LEU A 252 -16.73 21.02 -14.21
CA LEU A 252 -16.38 20.67 -15.58
C LEU A 252 -15.28 21.62 -16.05
N ALA A 253 -14.18 21.08 -16.56
CA ALA A 253 -13.08 21.85 -17.12
C ALA A 253 -13.07 21.73 -18.65
N TYR A 254 -13.35 22.84 -19.34
CA TYR A 254 -13.30 22.88 -20.79
C TYR A 254 -12.00 23.55 -21.26
N PRO A 255 -11.18 22.87 -22.08
CA PRO A 255 -9.97 23.46 -22.66
C PRO A 255 -10.33 24.66 -23.53
N VAL A 256 -9.62 25.76 -23.31
CA VAL A 256 -9.77 26.99 -24.08
C VAL A 256 -8.87 26.91 -25.32
N PRO A 257 -9.43 26.97 -26.53
CA PRO A 257 -8.62 26.94 -27.75
C PRO A 257 -7.73 28.19 -27.82
N LYS A 258 -6.53 28.02 -28.38
CA LYS A 258 -5.71 29.17 -28.78
C LYS A 258 -6.37 29.77 -30.02
N LEU A 259 -7.07 30.87 -29.84
CA LEU A 259 -7.47 31.69 -30.98
C LEU A 259 -6.18 32.31 -31.51
N ASP A 260 -5.76 31.92 -32.72
CA ASP A 260 -4.66 32.58 -33.39
C ASP A 260 -5.03 34.06 -33.46
N GLN A 261 -4.31 34.88 -32.68
CA GLN A 261 -4.46 36.32 -32.74
C GLN A 261 -4.11 36.70 -34.17
N PHE A 262 -5.08 37.26 -34.89
CA PHE A 262 -4.91 37.74 -36.25
C PHE A 262 -3.53 38.41 -36.41
N GLU A 263 -2.62 37.76 -37.14
CA GLU A 263 -1.46 38.42 -37.69
C GLU A 263 -2.01 39.45 -38.70
N PHE A 264 -2.08 40.71 -38.26
CA PHE A 264 -2.37 41.85 -39.13
C PHE A 264 -1.13 42.23 -39.95
#